data_AF-A0A2R6L1D2-F1
#
_entry.id   AF-A0A2R6L1D2-F1
#
_cell.length_a   1.000
_cell.length_b   1.000
_cell.length_c   1.000
_cell.angle_alpha   90.00
_cell.angle_beta   90.00
_cell.angle_gamma   90.00
#
_symmetry.space_group_name_H-M   'P 1'
#
loop_
_entity.id
_entity.type
_entity.pdbx_description
1 polymer ?
#
loop_
_entity_poly.entity_id
_entity_poly.type
_entity_poly.pdbx_seq_one_letter_code
_entity_poly.pdbx_strand_id
1 'polypeptide(L)'
;MSRKRPPAGERTSRCGCPRYGSFAAPNTMPEGPEKSILGERQRRWLRETIEQSDATFRVVVSPLIFVGPDQGRKGDNHANDAFCWEGQLLREFFADNDVVVIGGDRHWQYVSVDPDTGVWEFSCGALADGREGGWDPDDVHPAHRFLAVKPGFVWAEVDREDDEPILTIEHRSRTGNVHHR
;
A
#
# COMPACT_ATOMS: atom_id res chain seq x y z
N MET A 1 -28.10 20.43 34.20
CA MET A 1 -26.78 20.40 34.85
C MET A 1 -25.70 20.24 33.78
N SER A 2 -25.04 21.33 33.41
CA SER A 2 -24.06 21.36 32.31
C SER A 2 -22.69 20.93 32.84
N ARG A 3 -22.14 19.82 32.33
CA ARG A 3 -20.78 19.37 32.66
C ARG A 3 -19.79 20.06 31.72
N LYS A 4 -19.03 21.02 32.22
CA LYS A 4 -17.91 21.64 31.51
C LYS A 4 -16.82 20.58 31.25
N ARG A 5 -16.29 20.56 30.02
CA ARG A 5 -15.12 19.73 29.63
C ARG A 5 -13.86 20.30 30.30
N PRO A 6 -12.95 19.46 30.85
CA PRO A 6 -11.70 19.95 31.42
C PRO A 6 -10.71 20.31 30.30
N PRO A 7 -9.73 21.21 30.59
CA PRO A 7 -8.79 21.72 29.61
C PRO A 7 -7.83 20.64 29.09
N ALA A 8 -7.28 20.89 27.90
CA ALA A 8 -6.39 19.98 27.19
C ALA A 8 -4.98 19.99 27.80
N GLY A 9 -4.81 19.29 28.92
CA GLY A 9 -3.51 18.99 29.52
C GLY A 9 -3.69 17.77 30.39
N GLU A 10 -2.92 16.72 30.14
CA GLU A 10 -2.93 15.45 30.89
C GLU A 10 -4.19 14.59 30.76
N ARG A 11 -4.45 14.10 29.55
CA ARG A 11 -5.04 12.76 29.40
C ARG A 11 -3.92 11.74 29.37
N THR A 12 -3.47 11.31 30.55
CA THR A 12 -2.72 10.07 30.66
C THR A 12 -3.68 8.91 30.40
N SER A 13 -3.49 8.21 29.28
CA SER A 13 -4.22 6.98 28.99
C SER A 13 -3.85 5.94 30.06
N ARG A 14 -4.75 5.69 31.00
CA ARG A 14 -4.64 4.68 32.07
C ARG A 14 -4.73 3.22 31.57
N CYS A 15 -4.62 3.00 30.27
CA CYS A 15 -4.38 1.69 29.71
C CYS A 15 -3.09 1.80 28.92
N GLY A 16 -2.07 1.04 29.30
CA GLY A 16 -0.80 0.91 28.57
C GLY A 16 -0.98 0.20 27.23
N CYS A 17 -1.88 0.70 26.38
CA CYS A 17 -1.82 0.42 24.97
C CYS A 17 -0.54 1.12 24.47
N PRO A 18 0.44 0.38 23.93
CA PRO A 18 1.59 1.01 23.30
C PRO A 18 1.05 2.06 22.34
N ARG A 19 1.59 3.28 22.38
CA ARG A 19 1.37 4.18 21.25
C ARG A 19 1.97 3.44 20.06
N TYR A 20 1.13 2.97 19.15
CA TYR A 20 1.56 2.68 17.79
C TYR A 20 1.96 4.04 17.20
N GLY A 21 3.18 4.48 17.55
CA GLY A 21 3.77 5.67 16.96
C GLY A 21 4.07 5.32 15.52
N SER A 22 3.52 6.11 14.59
CA SER A 22 3.95 6.03 13.20
C SER A 22 5.47 6.25 13.14
N PHE A 23 6.18 5.37 12.46
CA PHE A 23 7.59 5.60 12.12
C PHE A 23 7.75 6.67 11.04
N ALA A 24 6.64 7.11 10.43
CA ALA A 24 6.67 8.06 9.34
C ALA A 24 7.20 9.42 9.78
N ALA A 25 8.24 9.86 9.07
CA ALA A 25 8.77 11.19 9.17
C ALA A 25 7.70 12.24 8.82
N PRO A 26 7.76 13.46 9.37
CA PRO A 26 6.81 14.52 9.03
C PRO A 26 6.84 14.84 7.54
N ASN A 27 5.68 15.12 6.94
CA ASN A 27 5.58 15.47 5.52
C ASN A 27 6.43 16.71 5.16
N THR A 28 6.64 17.62 6.12
CA THR A 28 7.44 18.85 5.98
C THR A 28 8.95 18.61 6.05
N MET A 29 9.41 17.42 6.45
CA MET A 29 10.83 17.07 6.38
C MET A 29 11.27 17.10 4.90
N PRO A 30 12.46 17.66 4.58
CA PRO A 30 13.01 17.57 3.24
C PRO A 30 13.06 16.12 2.75
N GLU A 31 12.73 15.92 1.49
CA GLU A 31 12.90 14.65 0.78
C GLU A 31 14.38 14.22 0.85
N GLY A 32 14.63 12.91 1.00
CA GLY A 32 15.98 12.35 0.98
C GLY A 32 16.18 11.15 1.90
N PRO A 33 17.43 10.70 2.09
CA PRO A 33 17.76 9.41 2.71
C PRO A 33 17.32 9.24 4.17
N GLU A 34 17.14 10.34 4.88
CA GLU A 34 16.73 10.36 6.29
C GLU A 34 15.21 10.42 6.47
N LYS A 35 14.45 10.75 5.41
CA LYS A 35 13.00 10.82 5.45
C LYS A 35 12.43 9.46 5.08
N SER A 36 11.61 8.90 5.96
CA SER A 36 11.15 7.52 5.82
C SER A 36 9.76 7.34 6.40
N ILE A 37 8.92 6.55 5.74
CA ILE A 37 7.61 6.09 6.23
C ILE A 37 7.82 4.89 7.16
N LEU A 38 8.66 3.93 6.74
CA LEU A 38 8.90 2.69 7.48
C LEU A 38 9.80 2.90 8.70
N GLY A 39 10.67 3.91 8.65
CA GLY A 39 11.82 4.02 9.52
C GLY A 39 12.88 2.94 9.25
N GLU A 40 14.09 3.19 9.72
CA GLU A 40 15.26 2.33 9.46
C GLU A 40 15.04 0.88 9.93
N ARG A 41 14.43 0.69 11.11
CA ARG A 41 14.24 -0.64 11.71
C ARG A 41 13.28 -1.50 10.89
N GLN A 42 12.14 -0.96 10.48
CA GLN A 42 11.15 -1.71 9.70
C GLN A 42 11.66 -1.96 8.28
N ARG A 43 12.31 -0.97 7.65
CA ARG A 43 12.92 -1.13 6.33
C ARG A 43 13.98 -2.23 6.33
N ARG A 44 14.87 -2.25 7.33
CA ARG A 44 15.88 -3.30 7.50
C ARG A 44 15.22 -4.68 7.67
N TRP A 45 14.28 -4.79 8.60
CA TRP A 45 13.56 -6.05 8.85
C TRP A 45 12.86 -6.57 7.59
N LEU A 46 12.22 -5.70 6.82
CA LEU A 46 11.54 -6.06 5.58
C LEU A 46 12.53 -6.64 4.55
N ARG A 47 13.66 -5.96 4.33
CA ARG A 47 14.68 -6.42 3.37
C ARG A 47 15.29 -7.75 3.79
N GLU A 48 15.71 -7.86 5.04
CA GLU A 48 16.29 -9.10 5.57
C GLU A 48 15.30 -10.28 5.50
N THR A 49 14.02 -10.04 5.80
CA THR A 49 12.97 -11.07 5.70
C THR A 49 12.79 -11.57 4.26
N ILE A 50 12.80 -10.64 3.29
CA ILE A 50 12.62 -10.97 1.87
C ILE A 50 13.85 -11.72 1.33
N GLU A 51 15.05 -11.23 1.61
CA GLU A 51 16.32 -11.83 1.17
C GLU A 51 16.54 -13.24 1.75
N GLN A 52 16.04 -13.51 2.97
CA GLN A 52 16.14 -14.82 3.60
C GLN A 52 15.03 -15.79 3.18
N SER A 53 14.02 -15.33 2.43
CA SER A 53 12.89 -16.16 2.04
C SER A 53 13.22 -17.01 0.81
N ASP A 54 13.00 -18.31 0.92
CA ASP A 54 13.06 -19.30 -0.16
C ASP A 54 11.67 -19.60 -0.79
N ALA A 55 10.65 -18.81 -0.44
CA ALA A 55 9.31 -18.97 -0.99
C ALA A 55 9.26 -18.68 -2.50
N THR A 56 8.46 -19.45 -3.23
CA THR A 56 8.21 -19.24 -4.66
C THR A 56 7.62 -17.87 -4.95
N PHE A 57 6.67 -17.42 -4.13
CA PHE A 57 6.01 -16.12 -4.26
C PHE A 57 6.29 -15.27 -3.03
N ARG A 58 6.70 -14.02 -3.25
CA ARG A 58 6.85 -13.03 -2.20
C ARG A 58 5.81 -11.93 -2.40
N VAL A 59 4.92 -11.78 -1.42
CA VAL A 59 3.86 -10.77 -1.45
C VAL A 59 4.01 -9.84 -0.27
N VAL A 60 4.19 -8.55 -0.54
CA VAL A 60 4.20 -7.50 0.48
C VAL A 60 2.82 -6.88 0.57
N VAL A 61 2.17 -7.02 1.73
CA VAL A 61 0.89 -6.36 2.02
C VAL A 61 1.17 -5.10 2.83
N SER A 62 0.77 -3.95 2.31
CA SER A 62 1.01 -2.64 2.89
C SER A 62 -0.30 -1.83 2.97
N PRO A 63 -0.52 -1.04 4.04
CA PRO A 63 -1.66 -0.13 4.08
C PRO A 63 -1.51 1.02 3.07
N LEU A 64 -0.28 1.31 2.63
CA LEU A 64 0.08 2.38 1.71
C LEU A 64 0.59 1.82 0.39
N ILE A 65 0.63 2.68 -0.62
CA ILE A 65 1.03 2.35 -1.99
C ILE A 65 2.46 2.82 -2.29
N PHE A 66 3.05 2.25 -3.34
CA PHE A 66 4.42 2.47 -3.82
C PHE A 66 4.48 2.89 -5.29
N VAL A 67 3.54 2.42 -6.12
CA VAL A 67 3.54 2.75 -7.56
C VAL A 67 2.53 3.85 -7.87
N GLY A 68 1.29 3.74 -7.40
CA GLY A 68 0.23 4.68 -7.77
C GLY A 68 -0.88 4.06 -8.60
N PRO A 69 -1.94 4.82 -8.91
CA PRO A 69 -1.86 6.26 -9.16
C PRO A 69 -1.78 7.14 -7.91
N ASP A 70 -1.02 8.23 -8.02
CA ASP A 70 -0.93 9.26 -6.98
C ASP A 70 -1.78 10.50 -7.30
N GLN A 71 -2.46 11.02 -6.27
CA GLN A 71 -3.37 12.17 -6.36
C GLN A 71 -2.66 13.54 -6.29
N GLY A 72 -1.33 13.62 -6.17
CA GLY A 72 -0.53 14.87 -6.13
C GLY A 72 -0.79 15.82 -4.96
N ARG A 73 -1.91 15.67 -4.25
CA ARG A 73 -2.34 16.46 -3.08
C ARG A 73 -2.07 15.74 -1.76
N LYS A 74 -1.67 14.47 -1.83
CA LYS A 74 -1.28 13.65 -0.68
C LYS A 74 0.25 13.64 -0.56
N GLY A 75 0.74 13.28 0.61
CA GLY A 75 2.18 13.25 0.89
C GLY A 75 2.46 12.25 2.00
N ASP A 76 1.81 11.10 1.95
CA ASP A 76 1.73 10.11 3.03
C ASP A 76 1.99 8.67 2.55
N ASN A 77 2.46 8.49 1.31
CA ASN A 77 2.80 7.19 0.73
C ASN A 77 4.04 7.26 -0.18
N HIS A 78 4.55 6.10 -0.57
CA HIS A 78 5.82 5.97 -1.29
C HIS A 78 5.73 6.34 -2.78
N ALA A 79 4.51 6.42 -3.34
CA ALA A 79 4.28 6.92 -4.70
C ALA A 79 4.31 8.46 -4.78
N ASN A 80 4.30 9.16 -3.63
CA ASN A 80 4.37 10.63 -3.59
C ASN A 80 5.80 11.14 -3.73
N ASP A 81 5.95 12.32 -4.34
CA ASP A 81 7.18 13.12 -4.32
C ASP A 81 7.73 13.34 -2.90
N ALA A 82 6.86 13.38 -1.88
CA ALA A 82 7.25 13.59 -0.49
C ALA A 82 8.11 12.46 0.10
N PHE A 83 8.04 11.24 -0.46
CA PHE A 83 8.75 10.04 0.00
C PHE A 83 9.33 9.23 -1.18
N CYS A 84 9.59 9.88 -2.32
CA CYS A 84 9.96 9.21 -3.55
C CYS A 84 11.34 8.54 -3.48
N TRP A 85 12.29 9.04 -2.67
CA TRP A 85 13.59 8.39 -2.50
C TRP A 85 13.44 7.01 -1.84
N GLU A 86 12.70 6.91 -0.73
CA GLU A 86 12.44 5.62 -0.09
C GLU A 86 11.56 4.73 -0.97
N GLY A 87 10.58 5.32 -1.66
CA GLY A 87 9.73 4.60 -2.60
C GLY A 87 10.51 3.99 -3.76
N GLN A 88 11.47 4.73 -4.34
CA GLN A 88 12.34 4.24 -5.40
C GLN A 88 13.19 3.07 -4.92
N LEU A 89 13.88 3.22 -3.77
CA LEU A 89 14.70 2.13 -3.23
C LEU A 89 13.91 0.87 -2.92
N LEU A 90 12.68 1.02 -2.43
CA LEU A 90 11.81 -0.13 -2.16
C LEU A 90 11.32 -0.78 -3.44
N ARG A 91 10.93 0.00 -4.47
CA ARG A 91 10.53 -0.54 -5.78
C ARG A 91 11.68 -1.26 -6.48
N GLU A 92 12.90 -0.71 -6.45
CA GLU A 92 14.09 -1.39 -6.97
C GLU A 92 14.35 -2.70 -6.22
N PHE A 93 14.32 -2.65 -4.89
CA PHE A 93 14.51 -3.85 -4.07
C PHE A 93 13.41 -4.91 -4.31
N PHE A 94 12.15 -4.49 -4.48
CA PHE A 94 11.05 -5.39 -4.78
C PHE A 94 11.20 -6.05 -6.14
N ALA A 95 11.63 -5.30 -7.16
CA ALA A 95 11.93 -5.85 -8.49
C ALA A 95 13.05 -6.89 -8.43
N ASP A 96 14.16 -6.58 -7.75
CA ASP A 96 15.31 -7.49 -7.60
C ASP A 96 14.98 -8.80 -6.87
N ASN A 97 13.85 -8.87 -6.17
CA ASN A 97 13.43 -10.02 -5.36
C ASN A 97 12.09 -10.65 -5.79
N ASP A 98 11.61 -10.29 -7.00
CA ASP A 98 10.34 -10.78 -7.56
C ASP A 98 9.14 -10.59 -6.63
N VAL A 99 9.07 -9.44 -5.96
CA VAL A 99 8.01 -9.11 -5.00
C VAL A 99 6.80 -8.51 -5.71
N VAL A 100 5.61 -9.02 -5.39
CA VAL A 100 4.33 -8.39 -5.72
C VAL A 100 3.82 -7.61 -4.51
N VAL A 101 3.24 -6.43 -4.76
CA VAL A 101 2.71 -5.57 -3.70
C VAL A 101 1.19 -5.56 -3.71
N ILE A 102 0.59 -5.68 -2.54
CA ILE A 102 -0.85 -5.45 -2.32
C ILE A 102 -1.00 -4.24 -1.39
N GLY A 103 -1.61 -3.19 -1.92
CA GLY A 103 -1.84 -1.90 -1.26
C GLY A 103 -3.29 -1.67 -0.85
N GLY A 104 -3.52 -0.53 -0.19
CA GLY A 104 -4.83 -0.02 0.19
C GLY A 104 -4.82 1.52 0.24
N ASP A 105 -5.51 2.12 1.23
CA ASP A 105 -5.72 3.57 1.44
C ASP A 105 -6.52 4.30 0.35
N ARG A 106 -6.30 3.97 -0.92
CA ARG A 106 -6.89 4.68 -2.05
C ARG A 106 -8.41 4.53 -2.09
N HIS A 107 -8.97 3.42 -1.60
CA HIS A 107 -10.41 3.12 -1.63
C HIS A 107 -10.98 2.78 -3.01
N TRP A 108 -10.13 2.62 -4.03
CA TRP A 108 -10.52 2.07 -5.32
C TRP A 108 -9.58 0.93 -5.73
N GLN A 109 -10.04 0.16 -6.71
CA GLN A 109 -9.32 -0.99 -7.23
C GLN A 109 -8.48 -0.59 -8.45
N TYR A 110 -7.24 -1.03 -8.47
CA TYR A 110 -6.37 -0.88 -9.64
C TYR A 110 -5.26 -1.91 -9.63
N VAL A 111 -4.69 -2.14 -10.82
CA VAL A 111 -3.39 -2.78 -10.99
C VAL A 111 -2.48 -1.80 -11.69
N SER A 112 -1.31 -1.58 -11.11
CA SER A 112 -0.26 -0.77 -11.71
C SER A 112 1.02 -1.59 -11.85
N VAL A 113 1.74 -1.36 -12.93
CA VAL A 113 3.10 -1.85 -13.13
C VAL A 113 4.01 -0.65 -13.19
N ASP A 114 5.00 -0.62 -12.30
CA ASP A 114 6.01 0.42 -12.31
C ASP A 114 6.76 0.41 -13.65
N PRO A 115 6.81 1.53 -14.39
CA PRO A 115 7.43 1.55 -15.72
C PRO A 115 8.94 1.40 -15.67
N ASP A 116 9.59 1.75 -14.56
CA ASP A 116 11.04 1.75 -14.42
C ASP A 116 11.55 0.41 -13.89
N THR A 117 10.86 -0.17 -12.90
CA THR A 117 11.30 -1.39 -12.21
C THR A 117 10.48 -2.64 -12.55
N GLY A 118 9.27 -2.47 -13.13
CA GLY A 118 8.38 -3.58 -13.44
C GLY A 118 7.61 -4.15 -12.25
N VAL A 119 7.70 -3.54 -11.06
CA VAL A 119 6.96 -3.99 -9.86
C VAL A 119 5.46 -3.91 -10.09
N TRP A 120 4.77 -5.01 -9.75
CA TRP A 120 3.32 -5.08 -9.77
C TRP A 120 2.73 -4.65 -8.43
N GLU A 121 1.76 -3.73 -8.48
CA GLU A 121 0.98 -3.29 -7.34
C GLU A 121 -0.51 -3.48 -7.58
N PHE A 122 -1.18 -4.12 -6.62
CA PHE A 122 -2.62 -4.34 -6.60
C PHE A 122 -3.24 -3.54 -5.45
N SER A 123 -4.12 -2.59 -5.74
CA SER A 123 -4.81 -1.83 -4.70
C SER A 123 -6.18 -2.41 -4.36
N CYS A 124 -6.40 -2.64 -3.08
CA CYS A 124 -7.70 -2.99 -2.57
C CYS A 124 -8.67 -1.79 -2.59
N GLY A 125 -9.90 -2.05 -3.00
CA GLY A 125 -11.00 -1.09 -2.91
C GLY A 125 -11.51 -0.91 -1.49
N ALA A 126 -12.43 0.03 -1.28
CA ALA A 126 -13.12 0.12 0.00
C ALA A 126 -14.06 -1.09 0.20
N LEU A 127 -14.16 -1.59 1.44
CA LEU A 127 -15.14 -2.63 1.79
C LEU A 127 -16.58 -2.10 1.95
N ALA A 128 -16.75 -0.77 2.06
CA ALA A 128 -18.04 -0.12 2.23
C ALA A 128 -18.39 0.73 1.02
N ASP A 129 -19.67 0.74 0.62
CA ASP A 129 -20.16 1.55 -0.51
C ASP A 129 -20.08 3.05 -0.18
N GLY A 130 -19.90 3.86 -1.23
CA GLY A 130 -19.80 5.31 -1.12
C GLY A 130 -18.53 5.77 -0.43
N ARG A 131 -17.51 4.91 -0.39
CA ARG A 131 -16.17 5.23 0.14
C ARG A 131 -15.10 5.23 -0.95
N GLU A 132 -15.42 4.69 -2.11
CA GLU A 132 -14.65 4.83 -3.35
C GLU A 132 -14.65 6.28 -3.84
N GLY A 133 -13.52 6.70 -4.42
CA GLY A 133 -13.39 8.04 -5.01
C GLY A 133 -11.98 8.60 -4.85
N GLY A 134 -11.76 9.81 -5.39
CA GLY A 134 -10.47 10.48 -5.35
C GLY A 134 -9.58 10.22 -6.58
N TRP A 135 -10.04 9.42 -7.54
CA TRP A 135 -9.43 9.29 -8.85
C TRP A 135 -10.52 9.40 -9.93
N ASP A 136 -10.19 9.97 -11.07
CA ASP A 136 -11.08 9.99 -12.24
C ASP A 136 -10.99 8.62 -12.94
N PRO A 137 -12.09 7.86 -13.07
CA PRO A 137 -12.06 6.55 -13.72
C PRO A 137 -11.58 6.60 -15.19
N ASP A 138 -11.68 7.75 -15.85
CA ASP A 138 -11.23 7.94 -17.23
C ASP A 138 -9.76 8.41 -17.32
N ASP A 139 -9.13 8.76 -16.20
CA ASP A 139 -7.72 9.16 -16.13
C ASP A 139 -6.80 7.94 -16.04
N VAL A 140 -6.61 7.29 -17.20
CA VAL A 140 -5.83 6.06 -17.33
C VAL A 140 -4.40 6.39 -17.75
N HIS A 141 -3.44 6.09 -16.86
CA HIS A 141 -2.01 6.26 -17.11
C HIS A 141 -1.40 4.98 -17.72
N PRO A 142 -0.24 5.08 -18.42
CA PRO A 142 0.44 3.93 -19.02
C PRO A 142 0.83 2.81 -18.03
N ALA A 143 1.04 3.15 -16.76
CA ALA A 143 1.32 2.20 -15.69
C ALA A 143 0.10 1.34 -15.32
N HIS A 144 -1.13 1.81 -15.59
CA HIS A 144 -2.34 1.07 -15.25
C HIS A 144 -2.52 -0.15 -16.16
N ARG A 145 -2.67 -1.32 -15.54
CA ARG A 145 -3.18 -2.54 -16.17
C ARG A 145 -4.67 -2.74 -15.91
N PHE A 146 -5.15 -2.16 -14.81
CA PHE A 146 -6.56 -2.15 -14.45
C PHE A 146 -6.86 -0.91 -13.60
N LEU A 147 -8.01 -0.28 -13.83
CA LEU A 147 -8.49 0.83 -13.02
C LEU A 147 -10.01 0.74 -12.88
N ALA A 148 -10.49 0.69 -11.65
CA ALA A 148 -11.90 0.73 -11.34
C ALA A 148 -12.13 1.48 -10.02
N VAL A 149 -12.77 2.65 -10.12
CA VAL A 149 -13.24 3.43 -8.96
C VAL A 149 -14.47 2.75 -8.34
N LYS A 150 -14.25 1.59 -7.74
CA LYS A 150 -15.27 0.69 -7.19
C LYS A 150 -14.84 0.13 -5.83
N PRO A 151 -15.80 -0.15 -4.93
CA PRO A 151 -15.54 -0.90 -3.72
C PRO A 151 -15.28 -2.38 -4.03
N GLY A 152 -14.64 -3.08 -3.10
CA GLY A 152 -14.35 -4.50 -3.24
C GLY A 152 -13.11 -4.92 -2.47
N PHE A 153 -12.59 -6.11 -2.78
CA PHE A 153 -11.40 -6.66 -2.14
C PHE A 153 -10.47 -7.33 -3.15
N VAL A 154 -9.22 -7.55 -2.75
CA VAL A 154 -8.26 -8.37 -3.49
C VAL A 154 -8.36 -9.81 -2.97
N TRP A 155 -8.47 -10.77 -3.89
CA TRP A 155 -8.39 -12.21 -3.61
C TRP A 155 -7.11 -12.75 -4.22
N ALA A 156 -6.32 -13.47 -3.43
CA ALA A 156 -5.10 -14.12 -3.89
C ALA A 156 -5.20 -15.62 -3.63
N GLU A 157 -4.86 -16.42 -4.63
CA GLU A 157 -4.93 -17.87 -4.58
C GLU A 157 -3.64 -18.46 -5.13
N VAL A 158 -3.09 -19.42 -4.41
CA VAL A 158 -1.92 -20.18 -4.83
C VAL A 158 -2.38 -21.60 -5.14
N ASP A 159 -2.17 -22.03 -6.38
CA ASP A 159 -2.47 -23.38 -6.84
C ASP A 159 -1.25 -23.97 -7.59
N ARG A 160 -1.39 -25.19 -8.11
CA ARG A 160 -0.43 -25.81 -9.03
C ARG A 160 -1.13 -26.29 -10.30
N GLU A 161 -0.57 -25.94 -11.45
CA GLU A 161 -0.93 -26.52 -12.74
C GLU A 161 0.29 -27.23 -13.32
N ASP A 162 0.15 -28.51 -13.67
CA ASP A 162 1.27 -29.34 -14.16
C ASP A 162 2.52 -29.29 -13.25
N ASP A 163 2.29 -29.35 -11.93
CA ASP A 163 3.27 -29.20 -10.84
C ASP A 163 3.95 -27.81 -10.71
N GLU A 164 3.68 -26.88 -11.62
CA GLU A 164 4.16 -25.50 -11.55
C GLU A 164 3.28 -24.66 -10.61
N PRO A 165 3.85 -23.99 -9.60
CA PRO A 165 3.09 -23.12 -8.72
C PRO A 165 2.59 -21.88 -9.47
N ILE A 166 1.32 -21.52 -9.25
CA ILE A 166 0.68 -20.34 -9.86
C ILE A 166 0.06 -19.49 -8.75
N LEU A 167 0.36 -18.19 -8.76
CA LEU A 167 -0.30 -17.18 -7.95
C LEU A 167 -1.30 -16.41 -8.83
N THR A 168 -2.58 -16.57 -8.54
CA THR A 168 -3.66 -15.78 -9.17
C THR A 168 -4.09 -14.67 -8.23
N ILE A 169 -4.15 -13.42 -8.72
CA ILE A 169 -4.59 -12.27 -7.95
C ILE A 169 -5.77 -11.60 -8.68
N GLU A 170 -6.90 -11.51 -7.99
CA GLU A 170 -8.14 -10.96 -8.54
C GLU A 170 -8.62 -9.75 -7.75
N HIS A 171 -9.17 -8.77 -8.47
CA HIS A 171 -10.05 -7.79 -7.84
C HIS A 171 -11.48 -8.34 -7.88
N ARG A 172 -12.13 -8.38 -6.72
CA ARG A 172 -13.51 -8.84 -6.59
C ARG A 172 -14.41 -7.74 -6.06
N SER A 173 -15.67 -7.74 -6.48
CA SER A 173 -16.73 -6.98 -5.84
C SER A 173 -16.91 -7.46 -4.39
N ARG A 174 -17.65 -6.69 -3.59
CA ARG A 174 -18.05 -7.08 -2.24
C ARG A 174 -18.86 -8.38 -2.16
N THR A 175 -19.52 -8.77 -3.25
CA THR A 175 -20.31 -10.01 -3.36
C THR A 175 -19.51 -11.16 -4.00
N GLY A 176 -18.23 -10.94 -4.32
CA GLY A 176 -17.34 -11.96 -4.89
C GLY A 176 -17.30 -12.03 -6.41
N ASN A 177 -17.99 -11.14 -7.13
CA ASN A 177 -17.90 -11.09 -8.59
C ASN A 177 -16.52 -10.59 -9.03
N VAL A 178 -15.88 -11.27 -9.97
CA VAL A 178 -14.57 -10.86 -10.47
C VAL A 178 -14.70 -9.58 -11.29
N HIS A 179 -13.82 -8.61 -11.00
CA HIS A 179 -13.66 -7.36 -11.74
C HIS A 179 -12.40 -7.38 -12.61
N HIS A 180 -11.34 -8.04 -12.12
CA HIS A 180 -10.07 -8.24 -12.82
C HIS A 180 -9.45 -9.55 -12.34
N ARG A 181 -8.79 -10.26 -13.24
CA ARG A 181 -7.92 -11.41 -12.97
C ARG A 181 -6.61 -11.18 -13.73
#